data_AF-A0A553PA49-F1
#
_entry.id   AF-A0A553PA49-F1
#
_cell.length_a   1.000
_cell.length_b   1.000
_cell.length_c   1.000
_cell.angle_alpha   90.00
_cell.angle_beta   90.00
_cell.angle_gamma   90.00
#
_symmetry.space_group_name_H-M   'P 1'
#
loop_
_entity.id
_entity.type
_entity.pdbx_description
1 polymer ?
#
loop_
_entity_poly.entity_id
_entity_poly.type
_entity_poly.pdbx_seq_one_letter_code
_entity_poly.pdbx_strand_id
1 'polypeptide(L)'
;MLITEFRVTLPMTVEEYQVGQLYSVAEASMNETGGGEGVEVEKNEPYDNYPLLNGKFLKGQYTRKIYHLASKVPTLVKWIAPKGALEILEEAWNAYPYCKTVLTNPGYMKKNFFIKVETYHLADRGESENVHQLTKEQLAQRKVVHIDIANDPVLASDYKKKEDPTQFTSKGGRGPLGGDWRKTVQPVMTAYKLVTIEFKWLGLQNKVEKYGMEAERRLFTNFHRQLFCSIDDWIELTMEDIRKLEDQTQADLKQQRLTGEVRGTKPFRVTLPMTVEEYQVGQLYSVAEASMNETGGGEGVEVEKNEPYDNYPLLNGKFLKGQYTRKIYHLASKVPTLVKWIAPKGALEILEEAWNAYPYCKTVLTNPGYMKKNFFIKVETYHLADRGESENVHQLTKEQLAQRKVVHIDIANDPVLASDYKKKEDPTQFTSKGGRGPLGGDWRKTVQPVMTAYKLVTIEFKWLGLQNKVEKYGMEAERRLFTNFHRQLFCSIDDWIELTMEDIRKLEDQTQADLKQQRLTGEVRGTKPV
;
A
#
# COMPACT_ATOMS: atom_id res chain seq x y z
N MET A 1 7.13 24.96 -24.86
CA MET A 1 7.26 25.51 -23.50
C MET A 1 5.96 26.22 -23.17
N LEU A 2 5.28 25.76 -22.13
CA LEU A 2 4.05 26.38 -21.63
C LEU A 2 4.33 27.10 -20.31
N ILE A 3 3.81 28.31 -20.16
CA ILE A 3 3.91 29.13 -18.95
C ILE A 3 2.50 29.37 -18.42
N THR A 4 2.21 28.97 -17.18
CA THR A 4 0.94 29.26 -16.51
C THR A 4 1.18 29.66 -15.06
N GLU A 5 0.60 30.76 -14.64
CA GLU A 5 0.59 31.23 -13.26
C GLU A 5 -0.72 30.81 -12.59
N PHE A 6 -0.62 29.89 -11.64
CA PHE A 6 -1.74 29.49 -10.79
C PHE A 6 -1.76 30.36 -9.54
N ARG A 7 -2.88 31.06 -9.31
CA ARG A 7 -3.10 31.89 -8.13
C ARG A 7 -4.02 31.13 -7.17
N VAL A 8 -3.46 30.71 -6.03
CA VAL A 8 -4.20 29.98 -5.00
C VAL A 8 -4.43 30.89 -3.79
N THR A 9 -5.64 31.43 -3.65
CA THR A 9 -6.03 32.24 -2.49
C THR A 9 -6.38 31.31 -1.34
N LEU A 10 -5.95 31.64 -0.11
CA LEU A 10 -6.08 30.79 1.08
C LEU A 10 -6.52 31.60 2.31
N PRO A 11 -7.32 31.00 3.21
CA PRO A 11 -7.84 31.64 4.42
C PRO A 11 -6.86 31.57 5.60
N MET A 12 -5.64 32.08 5.40
CA MET A 12 -4.53 32.06 6.36
C MET A 12 -3.59 33.24 6.10
N THR A 13 -2.71 33.54 7.04
CA THR A 13 -1.63 34.52 6.79
C THR A 13 -0.49 33.88 5.99
N VAL A 14 0.43 34.72 5.51
CA VAL A 14 1.66 34.27 4.84
C VAL A 14 2.52 33.46 5.81
N GLU A 15 2.63 33.91 7.07
CA GLU A 15 3.42 33.25 8.11
C GLU A 15 2.84 31.87 8.48
N GLU A 16 1.52 31.76 8.62
CA GLU A 16 0.85 30.48 8.88
C GLU A 16 1.06 29.49 7.74
N TYR A 17 0.98 29.95 6.48
CA TYR A 17 1.19 29.10 5.32
C TYR A 17 2.63 28.55 5.26
N GLN A 18 3.63 29.28 5.75
CA GLN A 18 5.00 28.78 5.80
C GLN A 18 5.09 27.46 6.58
N VAL A 19 4.42 27.39 7.73
CA VAL A 19 4.35 26.19 8.57
C VAL A 19 3.50 25.11 7.89
N GLY A 20 2.28 25.47 7.49
CA GLY A 20 1.31 24.52 6.92
C GLY A 20 1.78 23.87 5.62
N GLN A 21 2.51 24.61 4.77
CA GLN A 21 3.09 24.06 3.54
C GLN A 21 4.12 22.98 3.85
N LEU A 22 5.04 23.22 4.79
CA LEU A 22 6.10 22.27 5.11
C LEU A 22 5.54 21.01 5.77
N TYR A 23 4.58 21.16 6.69
CA TYR A 23 3.83 20.05 7.27
C TYR A 23 3.13 19.21 6.18
N SER A 24 2.36 19.87 5.31
CA SER A 24 1.58 19.18 4.27
C SER A 24 2.49 18.49 3.24
N VAL A 25 3.66 19.06 2.94
CA VAL A 25 4.67 18.42 2.08
C VAL A 25 5.24 17.17 2.73
N ALA A 26 5.53 17.19 4.04
CA ALA A 26 6.00 16.01 4.77
C ALA A 26 4.94 14.89 4.74
N GLU A 27 3.69 15.19 5.07
CA GLU A 27 2.59 14.23 5.00
C GLU A 27 2.39 13.66 3.59
N ALA A 28 2.34 14.53 2.57
CA ALA A 28 2.19 14.10 1.18
C ALA A 28 3.37 13.22 0.73
N SER A 29 4.61 13.56 1.11
CA SER A 29 5.79 12.74 0.79
C SER A 29 5.70 11.35 1.42
N MET A 30 5.24 11.25 2.67
CA MET A 30 5.03 9.96 3.34
C MET A 30 3.93 9.14 2.69
N ASN A 31 2.82 9.77 2.31
CA ASN A 31 1.70 9.10 1.65
C ASN A 31 2.06 8.57 0.25
N GLU A 32 3.00 9.23 -0.42
CA GLU A 32 3.42 8.89 -1.78
C GLU A 32 4.67 7.98 -1.85
N THR A 33 5.26 7.60 -0.71
CA THR A 33 6.50 6.82 -0.65
C THR A 33 6.32 5.39 -0.11
N GLY A 34 6.81 4.41 -0.86
CA GLY A 34 6.78 2.99 -0.50
C GLY A 34 7.02 2.05 -1.69
N GLY A 35 7.50 0.83 -1.42
CA GLY A 35 7.62 -0.22 -2.44
C GLY A 35 8.64 0.06 -3.56
N GLY A 36 9.71 0.80 -3.25
CA GLY A 36 10.74 1.22 -4.22
C GLY A 36 10.35 2.44 -5.07
N GLU A 37 9.19 3.04 -4.82
CA GLU A 37 8.71 4.26 -5.49
C GLU A 37 8.45 5.37 -4.46
N GLY A 38 8.43 6.63 -4.92
CA GLY A 38 8.18 7.81 -4.06
C GLY A 38 9.36 8.75 -3.92
N VAL A 39 9.41 9.46 -2.80
CA VAL A 39 10.31 10.60 -2.57
C VAL A 39 11.54 10.19 -1.76
N GLU A 40 12.71 10.39 -2.34
CA GLU A 40 13.99 10.33 -1.64
C GLU A 40 14.49 11.77 -1.40
N VAL A 41 14.83 12.13 -0.17
CA VAL A 41 15.47 13.41 0.14
C VAL A 41 16.97 13.21 0.22
N GLU A 42 17.71 13.68 -0.79
CA GLU A 42 19.17 13.58 -0.89
C GLU A 42 19.87 14.70 -0.10
N LYS A 43 19.35 15.94 -0.19
CA LYS A 43 19.87 17.10 0.55
C LYS A 43 18.75 17.91 1.15
N ASN A 44 18.98 18.45 2.34
CA ASN A 44 18.16 19.45 3.01
C ASN A 44 19.09 20.32 3.85
N GLU A 45 19.55 21.44 3.30
CA GLU A 45 20.58 22.29 3.94
C GLU A 45 20.31 23.78 3.71
N PRO A 46 20.70 24.67 4.63
CA PRO A 46 20.62 26.10 4.40
C PRO A 46 21.58 26.53 3.27
N TYR A 47 21.23 27.61 2.57
CA TYR A 47 22.10 28.27 1.58
C TYR A 47 22.08 29.79 1.76
N ASP A 48 23.13 30.48 1.31
CA ASP A 48 23.28 31.94 1.43
C ASP A 48 23.83 32.63 0.16
N ASN A 49 24.01 31.89 -0.93
CA ASN A 49 24.73 32.33 -2.12
C ASN A 49 24.00 32.02 -3.45
N TYR A 50 22.67 31.91 -3.44
CA TYR A 50 21.89 31.65 -4.66
C TYR A 50 20.83 32.75 -4.88
N PRO A 51 21.09 33.72 -5.77
CA PRO A 51 20.16 34.82 -6.00
C PRO A 51 18.89 34.36 -6.71
N LEU A 52 17.75 34.65 -6.08
CA LEU A 52 16.40 34.45 -6.63
C LEU A 52 15.72 35.79 -6.83
N LEU A 53 14.80 35.82 -7.82
CA LEU A 53 14.02 37.00 -8.20
C LEU A 53 14.91 38.24 -8.36
N ASN A 54 15.84 38.20 -9.33
CA ASN A 54 16.77 39.28 -9.64
C ASN A 54 17.63 39.75 -8.45
N GLY A 55 18.02 38.83 -7.57
CA GLY A 55 18.87 39.11 -6.41
C GLY A 55 18.13 39.61 -5.17
N LYS A 56 16.78 39.66 -5.20
CA LYS A 56 15.98 40.06 -4.04
C LYS A 56 16.09 39.08 -2.87
N PHE A 57 16.23 37.80 -3.16
CA PHE A 57 16.35 36.75 -2.15
C PHE A 57 17.66 35.99 -2.35
N LEU A 58 18.54 36.00 -1.34
CA LEU A 58 19.90 35.45 -1.44
C LEU A 58 20.12 34.21 -0.58
N LYS A 59 19.31 34.02 0.46
CA LYS A 59 19.45 32.96 1.47
C LYS A 59 18.13 32.24 1.71
N GLY A 60 18.21 30.97 2.09
CA GLY A 60 17.04 30.12 2.34
C GLY A 60 17.41 28.67 2.65
N GLN A 61 16.48 27.76 2.39
CA GLN A 61 16.70 26.31 2.47
C GLN A 61 16.81 25.72 1.07
N TYR A 62 17.84 24.93 0.82
CA TYR A 62 17.98 24.13 -0.39
C TYR A 62 17.58 22.68 -0.09
N THR A 63 16.76 22.11 -0.96
CA THR A 63 16.45 20.69 -0.93
C THR A 63 16.68 20.07 -2.28
N ARG A 64 17.17 18.83 -2.26
CA ARG A 64 17.32 18.00 -3.44
C ARG A 64 16.65 16.67 -3.21
N LYS A 65 15.69 16.32 -4.06
CA LYS A 65 14.88 15.11 -3.94
C LYS A 65 14.87 14.31 -5.23
N ILE A 66 14.75 13.00 -5.12
CA ILE A 66 14.60 12.10 -6.26
C ILE A 66 13.22 11.46 -6.16
N TYR A 67 12.40 11.66 -7.19
CA TYR A 67 11.11 11.00 -7.34
C TYR A 67 11.25 9.73 -8.18
N HIS A 68 10.97 8.60 -7.57
CA HIS A 68 10.97 7.28 -8.18
C HIS A 68 9.56 6.97 -8.70
N LEU A 69 9.28 7.21 -9.99
CA LEU A 69 7.91 7.24 -10.55
C LEU A 69 7.52 6.04 -11.43
N ALA A 70 8.15 4.87 -11.25
CA ALA A 70 8.05 3.75 -12.18
C ALA A 70 6.60 3.29 -12.48
N SER A 71 5.68 3.31 -11.50
CA SER A 71 4.26 2.97 -11.68
C SER A 71 3.33 4.17 -11.77
N LYS A 72 3.81 5.39 -11.47
CA LYS A 72 2.98 6.61 -11.34
C LYS A 72 2.91 7.49 -12.60
N VAL A 73 3.73 7.23 -13.62
CA VAL A 73 3.64 7.95 -14.92
C VAL A 73 2.60 7.32 -15.88
N PRO A 74 2.02 8.11 -16.81
CA PRO A 74 1.08 7.60 -17.81
C PRO A 74 1.63 6.43 -18.64
N THR A 75 0.76 5.50 -19.04
CA THR A 75 1.14 4.28 -19.79
C THR A 75 1.91 4.59 -21.09
N LEU A 76 1.58 5.69 -21.76
CA LEU A 76 2.28 6.15 -22.97
C LEU A 76 3.75 6.49 -22.68
N VAL A 77 4.04 7.09 -21.52
CA VAL A 77 5.40 7.45 -21.08
C VAL A 77 6.18 6.21 -20.66
N LYS A 78 5.52 5.25 -19.97
CA LYS A 78 6.14 3.96 -19.61
C LYS A 78 6.58 3.14 -20.82
N TRP A 79 5.82 3.21 -21.92
CA TRP A 79 6.10 2.44 -23.13
C TRP A 79 7.33 2.91 -23.90
N ILE A 80 7.69 4.19 -23.77
CA ILE A 80 8.78 4.81 -24.53
C ILE A 80 10.05 5.04 -23.68
N ALA A 81 9.93 5.00 -22.35
CA ALA A 81 11.04 5.22 -21.43
C ALA A 81 11.72 3.88 -21.04
N PRO A 82 13.04 3.72 -21.23
CA PRO A 82 13.79 2.55 -20.74
C PRO A 82 13.62 2.31 -19.23
N LYS A 83 13.82 1.07 -18.76
CA LYS A 83 13.88 0.78 -17.32
C LYS A 83 14.96 1.66 -16.65
N GLY A 84 14.57 2.44 -15.64
CA GLY A 84 15.45 3.41 -14.96
C GLY A 84 15.35 4.87 -15.47
N ALA A 85 14.68 5.12 -16.61
CA ALA A 85 14.53 6.47 -17.16
C ALA A 85 13.44 7.33 -16.49
N LEU A 86 12.75 6.81 -15.47
CA LEU A 86 11.57 7.43 -14.83
C LEU A 86 11.88 8.09 -13.47
N GLU A 87 13.15 8.34 -13.18
CA GLU A 87 13.56 9.14 -12.03
C GLU A 87 13.49 10.63 -12.39
N ILE A 88 12.76 11.40 -11.59
CA ILE A 88 12.71 12.85 -11.70
C ILE A 88 13.50 13.45 -10.54
N LEU A 89 14.52 14.24 -10.86
CA LEU A 89 15.30 14.99 -9.89
C LEU A 89 14.61 16.33 -9.62
N GLU A 90 14.27 16.61 -8.38
CA GLU A 90 13.80 17.90 -7.91
C GLU A 90 14.91 18.63 -7.15
N GLU A 91 15.15 19.87 -7.54
CA GLU A 91 15.94 20.82 -6.76
C GLU A 91 15.07 22.02 -6.40
N ALA A 92 15.01 22.36 -5.11
CA ALA A 92 14.23 23.49 -4.64
C ALA A 92 15.05 24.44 -3.77
N TRP A 93 14.96 25.74 -4.06
CA TRP A 93 15.52 26.84 -3.28
C TRP A 93 14.39 27.64 -2.67
N ASN A 94 14.14 27.39 -1.38
CA ASN A 94 13.08 28.01 -0.60
C ASN A 94 13.64 29.18 0.23
N ALA A 95 13.51 30.39 -0.30
CA ALA A 95 13.78 31.65 0.41
C ALA A 95 12.45 32.33 0.76
N TYR A 96 11.62 31.62 1.53
CA TYR A 96 10.26 32.05 1.88
C TYR A 96 10.23 33.55 2.24
N PRO A 97 9.34 34.35 1.62
CA PRO A 97 8.13 33.97 0.88
C PRO A 97 8.32 33.61 -0.60
N TYR A 98 9.55 33.56 -1.13
CA TYR A 98 9.81 33.13 -2.50
C TYR A 98 10.43 31.73 -2.55
N CYS A 99 9.96 30.88 -3.46
CA CYS A 99 10.50 29.54 -3.65
C CYS A 99 10.64 29.22 -5.14
N LYS A 100 11.74 28.59 -5.52
CA LYS A 100 11.97 28.08 -6.87
C LYS A 100 12.23 26.59 -6.81
N THR A 101 11.43 25.80 -7.51
CA THR A 101 11.57 24.35 -7.65
C THR A 101 11.80 24.01 -9.12
N VAL A 102 12.75 23.12 -9.40
CA VAL A 102 13.08 22.65 -10.74
C VAL A 102 13.12 21.13 -10.75
N LEU A 103 12.22 20.52 -11.51
CA LEU A 103 12.16 19.09 -11.77
C LEU A 103 12.80 18.79 -13.12
N THR A 104 13.75 17.86 -13.16
CA THR A 104 14.47 17.45 -14.37
C THR A 104 14.54 15.93 -14.47
N ASN A 105 14.90 15.41 -15.65
CA ASN A 105 15.15 13.99 -15.86
C ASN A 105 16.55 13.80 -16.44
N PRO A 106 17.60 13.94 -15.62
CA PRO A 106 18.98 14.02 -16.10
C PRO A 106 19.47 12.72 -16.75
N GLY A 107 18.94 11.57 -16.31
CA GLY A 107 19.34 10.26 -16.81
C GLY A 107 18.90 9.97 -18.25
N TYR A 108 17.84 10.60 -18.75
CA TYR A 108 17.28 10.29 -20.07
C TYR A 108 16.98 11.53 -20.91
N MET A 109 16.05 12.38 -20.49
CA MET A 109 15.66 13.56 -21.27
C MET A 109 16.69 14.69 -21.22
N LYS A 110 17.54 14.76 -20.18
CA LYS A 110 18.54 15.82 -19.98
C LYS A 110 17.88 17.21 -20.12
N LYS A 111 18.42 18.08 -20.98
CA LYS A 111 17.90 19.42 -21.29
C LYS A 111 16.57 19.44 -22.04
N ASN A 112 16.06 18.29 -22.48
CA ASN A 112 14.82 18.20 -23.23
C ASN A 112 13.58 18.08 -22.33
N PHE A 113 13.74 18.02 -21.01
CA PHE A 113 12.63 18.03 -20.07
C PHE A 113 12.95 18.86 -18.83
N PHE A 114 12.08 19.81 -18.50
CA PHE A 114 12.01 20.36 -17.16
C PHE A 114 10.58 20.81 -16.81
N ILE A 115 10.28 20.78 -15.51
CA ILE A 115 9.16 21.53 -14.92
C ILE A 115 9.79 22.49 -13.92
N LYS A 116 9.53 23.78 -14.05
CA LYS A 116 9.98 24.81 -13.13
C LYS A 116 8.78 25.46 -12.48
N VAL A 117 8.73 25.46 -11.16
CA VAL A 117 7.68 26.11 -10.36
C VAL A 117 8.33 27.22 -9.54
N GLU A 118 7.99 28.46 -9.84
CA GLU A 118 8.40 29.64 -9.09
C GLU A 118 7.19 30.17 -8.32
N THR A 119 7.30 30.30 -7.00
CA THR A 119 6.19 30.71 -6.14
C THR A 119 6.54 31.94 -5.34
N TYR A 120 5.66 32.93 -5.35
CA TYR A 120 5.69 34.06 -4.43
C TYR A 120 4.40 34.05 -3.59
N HIS A 121 4.53 34.06 -2.27
CA HIS A 121 3.42 34.15 -1.32
C HIS A 121 3.23 35.61 -0.88
N LEU A 122 2.05 36.17 -1.09
CA LEU A 122 1.72 37.56 -0.74
C LEU A 122 0.43 37.63 0.09
N ALA A 123 0.33 38.62 0.98
CA ALA A 123 -0.84 38.89 1.80
C ALA A 123 -1.91 39.66 1.01
N ASP A 124 -2.41 39.07 -0.08
CA ASP A 124 -3.42 39.65 -0.96
C ASP A 124 -4.41 38.58 -1.48
N ARG A 125 -5.35 39.02 -2.34
CA ARG A 125 -6.40 38.18 -2.93
C ARG A 125 -6.09 37.73 -4.37
N GLY A 126 -4.82 37.72 -4.78
CA GLY A 126 -4.44 37.29 -6.13
C GLY A 126 -4.50 38.39 -7.18
N GLU A 127 -4.42 39.65 -6.77
CA GLU A 127 -4.57 40.84 -7.62
C GLU A 127 -3.22 41.41 -8.10
N SER A 128 -2.11 41.05 -7.47
CA SER A 128 -0.79 41.53 -7.83
C SER A 128 -0.36 40.99 -9.20
N GLU A 129 0.01 41.89 -10.11
CA GLU A 129 0.44 41.51 -11.45
C GLU A 129 1.96 41.39 -11.58
N ASN A 130 2.39 40.46 -12.45
CA ASN A 130 3.80 40.17 -12.77
C ASN A 130 4.74 40.11 -11.55
N VAL A 131 4.30 39.48 -10.46
CA VAL A 131 5.08 39.38 -9.20
C VAL A 131 6.43 38.68 -9.37
N HIS A 132 6.57 37.87 -10.43
CA HIS A 132 7.78 37.15 -10.82
C HIS A 132 8.72 37.96 -11.71
N GLN A 133 8.39 39.22 -12.02
CA GLN A 133 9.21 40.12 -12.85
C GLN A 133 9.61 39.51 -14.20
N LEU A 134 8.64 38.85 -14.86
CA LEU A 134 8.84 38.26 -16.18
C LEU A 134 9.17 39.33 -17.21
N THR A 135 9.97 38.94 -18.22
CA THR A 135 10.19 39.79 -19.39
C THR A 135 8.90 39.99 -20.17
N LYS A 136 8.86 40.99 -21.05
CA LYS A 136 7.67 41.28 -21.87
C LYS A 136 7.22 40.07 -22.69
N GLU A 137 8.18 39.30 -23.22
CA GLU A 137 7.94 38.13 -24.05
C GLU A 137 7.36 36.96 -23.24
N GLN A 138 7.91 36.70 -22.05
CA GLN A 138 7.40 35.67 -21.14
C GLN A 138 6.01 36.04 -20.62
N LEU A 139 5.80 37.30 -20.26
CA LEU A 139 4.53 37.81 -19.77
C LEU A 139 3.43 37.70 -20.82
N ALA A 140 3.75 37.95 -22.10
CA ALA A 140 2.81 37.76 -23.21
C ALA A 140 2.40 36.29 -23.43
N GLN A 141 3.25 35.33 -23.06
CA GLN A 141 2.96 33.88 -23.14
C GLN A 141 2.24 33.35 -21.88
N ARG A 142 2.35 34.04 -20.75
CA ARG A 142 1.81 33.61 -19.46
C ARG A 142 0.29 33.57 -19.49
N LYS A 143 -0.29 32.40 -19.19
CA LYS A 143 -1.70 32.27 -18.82
C LYS A 143 -1.87 32.40 -17.31
N VAL A 144 -2.85 33.17 -16.84
CA VAL A 144 -3.21 33.23 -15.41
C VAL A 144 -4.44 32.34 -15.16
N VAL A 145 -4.39 31.54 -14.08
CA VAL A 145 -5.49 30.66 -13.64
C VAL A 145 -5.67 30.82 -12.14
N HIS A 146 -6.87 31.17 -11.69
CA HIS A 146 -7.20 31.14 -10.27
C HIS A 146 -7.69 29.74 -9.87
N ILE A 147 -7.20 29.23 -8.75
CA ILE A 147 -7.67 27.97 -8.15
C ILE A 147 -8.52 28.31 -6.94
N ASP A 148 -9.78 27.89 -6.95
CA ASP A 148 -10.70 28.01 -5.82
C ASP A 148 -10.81 26.68 -5.08
N ILE A 149 -10.15 26.53 -3.95
CA ILE A 149 -10.09 25.26 -3.21
C ILE A 149 -11.47 24.76 -2.73
N ALA A 150 -12.47 25.64 -2.65
CA ALA A 150 -13.83 25.28 -2.24
C ALA A 150 -14.72 24.95 -3.44
N ASN A 151 -14.66 25.78 -4.49
CA ASN A 151 -15.62 25.75 -5.59
C ASN A 151 -15.12 25.09 -6.88
N ASP A 152 -13.80 24.98 -7.10
CA ASP A 152 -13.30 24.31 -8.30
C ASP A 152 -13.67 22.82 -8.29
N PRO A 153 -14.02 22.23 -9.45
CA PRO A 153 -14.39 20.83 -9.52
C PRO A 153 -13.20 19.92 -9.18
N VAL A 154 -13.44 18.96 -8.30
CA VAL A 154 -12.49 17.90 -7.95
C VAL A 154 -12.92 16.60 -8.62
N LEU A 155 -11.96 15.83 -9.13
CA LEU A 155 -12.26 14.52 -9.72
C LEU A 155 -12.85 13.59 -8.66
N ALA A 156 -13.84 12.78 -9.04
CA ALA A 156 -14.47 11.82 -8.13
C ALA A 156 -13.45 10.86 -7.48
N SER A 157 -12.35 10.53 -8.18
CA SER A 157 -11.26 9.69 -7.65
C SER A 157 -10.42 10.36 -6.56
N ASP A 158 -10.41 11.70 -6.53
CA ASP A 158 -9.60 12.49 -5.59
C ASP A 158 -10.43 13.01 -4.42
N TYR A 159 -11.75 13.09 -4.60
CA TYR A 159 -12.64 13.62 -3.59
C TYR A 159 -12.61 12.77 -2.32
N LYS A 160 -12.33 13.42 -1.20
CA LYS A 160 -12.47 12.85 0.15
C LYS A 160 -13.20 13.86 1.00
N LYS A 161 -14.26 13.41 1.68
CA LYS A 161 -15.10 14.26 2.54
C LYS A 161 -14.28 14.99 3.63
N LYS A 162 -13.23 14.37 4.17
CA LYS A 162 -12.36 14.95 5.19
C LYS A 162 -11.39 16.03 4.67
N GLU A 163 -11.19 16.10 3.35
CA GLU A 163 -10.33 17.07 2.65
C GLU A 163 -11.23 18.02 1.83
N ASP A 164 -12.44 18.28 2.33
CA ASP A 164 -13.43 19.15 1.69
C ASP A 164 -13.60 20.47 2.46
N PRO A 165 -13.04 21.59 1.96
CA PRO A 165 -13.16 22.89 2.61
C PRO A 165 -14.61 23.37 2.79
N THR A 166 -15.54 22.86 1.97
CA THR A 166 -16.97 23.18 2.09
C THR A 166 -17.67 22.47 3.26
N GLN A 167 -17.03 21.45 3.82
CA GLN A 167 -17.54 20.62 4.91
C GLN A 167 -16.69 20.72 6.18
N PHE A 168 -15.59 21.47 6.14
CA PHE A 168 -14.62 21.56 7.22
C PHE A 168 -14.71 22.90 7.95
N THR A 169 -14.71 22.85 9.28
CA THR A 169 -14.59 24.02 10.16
C THR A 169 -13.47 23.75 11.14
N SER A 170 -12.48 24.63 11.18
CA SER A 170 -11.35 24.50 12.10
C SER A 170 -11.78 24.81 13.54
N LYS A 171 -11.00 24.34 14.53
CA LYS A 171 -11.16 24.71 15.95
C LYS A 171 -11.06 26.23 16.15
N GLY A 172 -10.26 26.90 15.32
CA GLY A 172 -10.14 28.36 15.29
C GLY A 172 -11.28 29.09 14.56
N GLY A 173 -12.32 28.39 14.12
CA GLY A 173 -13.51 28.99 13.51
C GLY A 173 -13.39 29.34 12.03
N ARG A 174 -12.37 28.83 11.32
CA ARG A 174 -12.20 29.06 9.87
C ARG A 174 -12.97 28.01 9.08
N GLY A 175 -13.65 28.42 8.02
CA GLY A 175 -14.55 27.56 7.25
C GLY A 175 -15.91 27.37 7.91
N PRO A 176 -16.84 26.64 7.28
CA PRO A 176 -16.71 26.04 5.95
C PRO A 176 -16.61 27.11 4.86
N LEU A 177 -15.82 26.83 3.83
CA LEU A 177 -15.66 27.72 2.69
C LEU A 177 -16.77 27.45 1.68
N GLY A 178 -17.45 28.50 1.20
CA GLY A 178 -18.49 28.36 0.18
C GLY A 178 -18.84 29.70 -0.45
N GLY A 179 -19.52 29.65 -1.59
CA GLY A 179 -19.90 30.85 -2.34
C GLY A 179 -18.69 31.74 -2.65
N ASP A 180 -18.84 33.04 -2.39
CA ASP A 180 -17.82 34.06 -2.68
C ASP A 180 -16.77 34.23 -1.55
N TRP A 181 -16.43 33.16 -0.82
CA TRP A 181 -15.53 33.21 0.35
C TRP A 181 -14.21 33.97 0.09
N ARG A 182 -13.65 33.88 -1.12
CA ARG A 182 -12.41 34.58 -1.50
C ARG A 182 -12.48 36.10 -1.41
N LYS A 183 -13.67 36.70 -1.45
CA LYS A 183 -13.86 38.17 -1.34
C LYS A 183 -13.85 38.66 0.10
N THR A 184 -14.30 37.83 1.04
CA THR A 184 -14.60 38.26 2.42
C THR A 184 -13.68 37.63 3.46
N VAL A 185 -13.03 36.51 3.14
CA VAL A 185 -12.25 35.76 4.14
C VAL A 185 -11.10 36.58 4.72
N GLN A 186 -10.89 36.43 6.02
CA GLN A 186 -9.75 36.96 6.77
C GLN A 186 -9.30 35.93 7.83
N PRO A 187 -7.99 35.79 8.08
CA PRO A 187 -6.88 36.33 7.28
C PRO A 187 -6.86 35.78 5.84
N VAL A 188 -6.10 36.43 4.95
CA VAL A 188 -5.97 36.02 3.55
C VAL A 188 -4.55 36.15 3.03
N MET A 189 -4.14 35.18 2.21
CA MET A 189 -2.93 35.23 1.39
C MET A 189 -3.17 34.58 0.03
N THR A 190 -2.29 34.83 -0.93
CA THR A 190 -2.29 34.15 -2.23
C THR A 190 -0.91 33.63 -2.61
N ALA A 191 -0.86 32.36 -3.02
CA ALA A 191 0.32 31.73 -3.59
C ALA A 191 0.30 31.90 -5.11
N TYR A 192 1.24 32.68 -5.65
CA TYR A 192 1.41 32.91 -7.09
C TYR A 192 2.39 31.88 -7.66
N LYS A 193 1.89 30.72 -8.09
CA LYS A 193 2.69 29.59 -8.57
C LYS A 193 2.86 29.66 -10.09
N LEU A 194 3.97 30.21 -10.55
CA LEU A 194 4.36 30.25 -11.96
C LEU A 194 5.00 28.91 -12.37
N VAL A 195 4.27 28.14 -13.16
CA VAL A 195 4.71 26.86 -13.72
C VAL A 195 5.19 27.06 -15.15
N THR A 196 6.40 26.62 -15.43
CA THR A 196 6.98 26.53 -16.77
C THR A 196 7.31 25.08 -17.09
N ILE A 197 6.73 24.52 -18.14
CA ILE A 197 7.00 23.14 -18.57
C ILE A 197 7.62 23.16 -19.97
N GLU A 198 8.73 22.46 -20.13
CA GLU A 198 9.32 22.17 -21.44
C GLU A 198 9.48 20.66 -21.61
N PHE A 199 8.98 20.12 -22.73
CA PHE A 199 9.18 18.72 -23.11
C PHE A 199 9.47 18.64 -24.61
N LYS A 200 10.76 18.53 -24.98
CA LYS A 200 11.22 18.46 -26.37
C LYS A 200 11.28 17.01 -26.84
N TRP A 201 10.17 16.54 -27.39
CA TRP A 201 10.07 15.26 -28.07
C TRP A 201 9.19 15.37 -29.31
N LEU A 202 9.73 15.00 -30.47
CA LEU A 202 9.02 15.06 -31.74
C LEU A 202 7.69 14.29 -31.70
N GLY A 203 6.58 14.99 -31.91
CA GLY A 203 5.24 14.41 -31.92
C GLY A 203 4.56 14.26 -30.55
N LEU A 204 5.26 14.49 -29.42
CA LEU A 204 4.68 14.36 -28.07
C LEU A 204 4.71 15.65 -27.24
N GLN A 205 5.47 16.67 -27.64
CA GLN A 205 5.64 17.96 -26.93
C GLN A 205 4.33 18.54 -26.40
N ASN A 206 3.44 18.99 -27.28
CA ASN A 206 2.22 19.71 -26.88
C ASN A 206 1.31 18.88 -25.97
N LYS A 207 1.23 17.56 -26.20
CA LYS A 207 0.39 16.65 -25.42
C LYS A 207 0.92 16.47 -24.01
N VAL A 208 2.24 16.28 -23.86
CA VAL A 208 2.87 16.09 -22.55
C VAL A 208 2.95 17.40 -21.77
N GLU A 209 3.29 18.52 -22.42
CA GLU A 209 3.30 19.84 -21.76
C GLU A 209 1.89 20.19 -21.23
N LYS A 210 0.83 19.95 -22.01
CA LYS A 210 -0.55 20.17 -21.57
C LYS A 210 -0.95 19.23 -20.42
N TYR A 211 -0.63 17.95 -20.52
CA TYR A 211 -0.89 16.96 -19.47
C TYR A 211 -0.19 17.35 -18.16
N GLY A 212 1.09 17.75 -18.23
CA GLY A 212 1.85 18.21 -17.07
C GLY A 212 1.18 19.43 -16.42
N MET A 213 0.70 20.38 -17.23
CA MET A 213 0.02 21.57 -16.72
C MET A 213 -1.31 21.25 -16.01
N GLU A 214 -2.08 20.29 -16.55
CA GLU A 214 -3.29 19.78 -15.92
C GLU A 214 -2.99 19.01 -14.63
N ALA A 215 -1.89 18.25 -14.60
CA ALA A 215 -1.42 17.54 -13.42
C ALA A 215 -0.99 18.51 -12.30
N GLU A 216 -0.27 19.58 -12.62
CA GLU A 216 0.11 20.65 -11.67
C GLU A 216 -1.13 21.36 -11.11
N ARG A 217 -2.11 21.70 -11.95
CA ARG A 217 -3.38 22.27 -11.46
C ARG A 217 -4.09 21.33 -10.49
N ARG A 218 -4.18 20.04 -10.84
CA ARG A 218 -4.80 19.00 -9.99
C ARG A 218 -4.06 18.87 -8.67
N LEU A 219 -2.72 18.82 -8.70
CA LEU A 219 -1.86 18.77 -7.53
C LEU A 219 -2.10 19.98 -6.62
N PHE A 220 -2.04 21.20 -7.15
CA PHE A 220 -2.27 22.40 -6.35
C PHE A 220 -3.69 22.44 -5.77
N THR A 221 -4.71 22.02 -6.52
CA THR A 221 -6.08 21.99 -6.01
C THR A 221 -6.19 21.06 -4.81
N ASN A 222 -5.73 19.81 -4.95
CA ASN A 222 -5.86 18.80 -3.90
C ASN A 222 -4.95 19.09 -2.69
N PHE A 223 -3.71 19.53 -2.94
CA PHE A 223 -2.74 19.86 -1.88
C PHE A 223 -3.28 20.97 -0.97
N HIS A 224 -3.80 22.06 -1.53
CA HIS A 224 -4.27 23.17 -0.71
C HIS A 224 -5.62 22.90 -0.03
N ARG A 225 -6.45 22.02 -0.60
CA ARG A 225 -7.64 21.50 0.08
C ARG A 225 -7.25 20.71 1.32
N GLN A 226 -6.30 19.79 1.20
CA GLN A 226 -5.77 19.04 2.35
C GLN A 226 -5.15 19.98 3.37
N LEU A 227 -4.26 20.88 2.95
CA LEU A 227 -3.58 21.85 3.82
C LEU A 227 -4.56 22.67 4.66
N PHE A 228 -5.66 23.15 4.05
CA PHE A 228 -6.69 23.88 4.80
C PHE A 228 -7.46 22.98 5.77
N CYS A 229 -7.86 21.77 5.34
CA CYS A 229 -8.65 20.86 6.17
C CYS A 229 -7.85 20.20 7.29
N SER A 230 -6.51 20.25 7.24
CA SER A 230 -5.62 19.81 8.32
C SER A 230 -5.08 20.97 9.16
N ILE A 231 -5.64 22.19 9.04
CA ILE A 231 -5.13 23.37 9.76
C ILE A 231 -5.01 23.15 11.28
N ASP A 232 -5.94 22.43 11.89
CA ASP A 232 -5.91 22.13 13.32
C ASP A 232 -4.75 21.21 13.74
N ASP A 233 -4.09 20.53 12.79
CA ASP A 233 -2.97 19.63 13.04
C ASP A 233 -1.62 20.36 13.01
N TRP A 234 -1.55 21.53 12.35
CA TRP A 234 -0.29 22.24 12.12
C TRP A 234 -0.25 23.70 12.55
N ILE A 235 -1.41 24.34 12.81
CA ILE A 235 -1.47 25.78 13.11
C ILE A 235 -0.72 26.19 14.39
N GLU A 236 -0.57 25.26 15.33
CA GLU A 236 0.16 25.48 16.59
C GLU A 236 1.64 25.07 16.53
N LEU A 237 2.10 24.51 15.40
CA LEU A 237 3.48 24.06 15.25
C LEU A 237 4.42 25.26 15.03
N THR A 238 5.56 25.22 15.69
CA THR A 238 6.65 26.19 15.44
C THR A 238 7.50 25.75 14.26
N MET A 239 8.29 26.66 13.70
CA MET A 239 9.29 26.30 12.69
C MET A 239 10.31 25.26 13.22
N GLU A 240 10.60 25.24 14.51
CA GLU A 240 11.46 24.23 15.12
C GLU A 240 10.79 22.83 15.09
N ASP A 241 9.50 22.76 15.40
CA ASP A 241 8.72 21.52 15.30
C ASP A 241 8.67 21.00 13.87
N ILE A 242 8.55 21.91 12.90
CA ILE A 242 8.62 21.58 11.47
C ILE A 242 9.99 21.03 11.09
N ARG A 243 11.10 21.61 11.58
CA ARG A 243 12.44 21.06 11.30
C ARG A 243 12.58 19.65 11.88
N LYS A 244 12.11 19.43 13.10
CA LYS A 244 12.08 18.08 13.71
C LYS A 244 11.22 17.12 12.88
N LEU A 245 10.07 17.57 12.38
CA LEU A 245 9.20 16.78 11.51
C LEU A 245 9.87 16.47 10.17
N GLU A 246 10.58 17.42 9.56
CA GLU A 246 11.33 17.22 8.32
C GLU A 246 12.48 16.24 8.50
N ASP A 247 13.23 16.34 9.60
CA ASP A 247 14.32 15.42 9.95
C ASP A 247 13.78 14.00 10.20
N GLN A 248 12.70 13.91 10.98
CA GLN A 248 12.00 12.64 11.23
C GLN A 248 11.43 12.07 9.92
N THR A 249 10.82 12.90 9.08
CA THR A 249 10.27 12.49 7.78
C THR A 249 11.38 12.07 6.83
N GLN A 250 12.53 12.75 6.80
CA GLN A 250 13.68 12.35 6.00
C GLN A 250 14.25 11.02 6.48
N ALA A 251 14.39 10.86 7.80
CA ALA A 251 14.77 9.59 8.41
C ALA A 251 13.75 8.50 8.06
N ASP A 252 12.45 8.77 8.17
CA ASP A 252 11.36 7.86 7.88
C ASP A 252 11.23 7.57 6.39
N LEU A 253 11.48 8.49 5.48
CA LEU A 253 11.47 8.25 4.03
C LEU A 253 12.70 7.45 3.62
N LYS A 254 13.87 7.79 4.16
CA LYS A 254 15.11 7.03 3.98
C LYS A 254 14.98 5.63 4.56
N GLN A 255 14.36 5.49 5.73
CA GLN A 255 14.01 4.20 6.33
C GLN A 255 12.94 3.51 5.48
N GLN A 256 11.80 4.09 5.15
CA GLN A 256 10.77 3.49 4.27
C GLN A 256 11.30 3.06 2.89
N ARG A 257 12.37 3.70 2.38
CA ARG A 257 13.08 3.32 1.15
C ARG A 257 14.18 2.26 1.37
N LEU A 258 14.92 2.29 2.49
CA LEU A 258 16.06 1.41 2.80
C LEU A 258 15.74 0.24 3.77
N THR A 259 14.88 0.49 4.76
CA THR A 259 14.58 -0.32 5.95
C THR A 259 13.09 -0.50 6.27
N GLY A 260 12.15 0.05 5.49
CA GLY A 260 10.74 -0.25 5.69
C GLY A 260 10.64 -1.77 5.70
N GLU A 261 10.20 -2.38 6.83
CA GLU A 261 9.92 -3.82 6.86
C GLU A 261 9.28 -4.15 5.53
N VAL A 262 9.72 -5.19 4.81
CA VAL A 262 9.04 -5.62 3.58
C VAL A 262 7.55 -5.53 3.87
N ARG A 263 6.87 -4.50 3.33
CA ARG A 263 5.58 -4.10 3.87
C ARG A 263 4.63 -5.26 3.55
N GLY A 264 3.94 -5.70 4.60
CA GLY A 264 3.10 -6.89 4.55
C GLY A 264 3.83 -8.23 4.61
N THR A 265 5.14 -8.32 4.86
CA THR A 265 5.82 -9.59 5.12
C THR A 265 5.96 -9.92 6.60
N LYS A 266 5.31 -10.99 7.08
CA LYS A 266 5.50 -11.50 8.45
C LYS A 266 5.72 -13.01 8.48
N PRO A 267 6.74 -13.48 9.23
CA PRO A 267 6.91 -14.90 9.49
C PRO A 267 6.03 -15.35 10.67
N PHE A 268 5.16 -16.31 10.39
CA PHE A 268 4.40 -17.07 11.38
C PHE A 268 5.04 -18.44 11.60
N ARG A 269 5.08 -18.90 12.85
CA ARG A 269 5.52 -20.25 13.23
C ARG A 269 4.35 -20.95 13.91
N VAL A 270 3.86 -22.04 13.31
CA VAL A 270 2.80 -22.87 13.89
C VAL A 270 3.40 -24.21 14.28
N THR A 271 3.61 -24.43 15.58
CA THR A 271 4.08 -25.72 16.11
C THR A 271 2.89 -26.66 16.26
N LEU A 272 3.06 -27.94 15.90
CA LEU A 272 1.98 -28.92 15.84
C LEU A 272 2.42 -30.28 16.40
N PRO A 273 1.51 -31.02 17.07
CA PRO A 273 1.80 -32.31 17.71
C PRO A 273 1.67 -33.49 16.71
N MET A 274 2.42 -33.43 15.62
CA MET A 274 2.42 -34.41 14.53
C MET A 274 3.79 -34.44 13.84
N THR A 275 4.04 -35.45 13.02
CA THR A 275 5.23 -35.47 12.15
C THR A 275 5.02 -34.59 10.92
N VAL A 276 6.11 -34.31 10.19
CA VAL A 276 6.06 -33.62 8.90
C VAL A 276 5.26 -34.44 7.88
N GLU A 277 5.43 -35.76 7.88
CA GLU A 277 4.73 -36.68 6.97
C GLU A 277 3.23 -36.74 7.24
N GLU A 278 2.83 -36.79 8.51
CA GLU A 278 1.41 -36.75 8.91
C GLU A 278 0.76 -35.43 8.49
N TYR A 279 1.44 -34.31 8.68
CA TYR A 279 0.94 -32.99 8.28
C TYR A 279 0.72 -32.89 6.77
N GLN A 280 1.52 -33.57 5.94
CA GLN A 280 1.31 -33.58 4.49
C GLN A 280 -0.09 -34.06 4.10
N VAL A 281 -0.57 -35.13 4.76
CA VAL A 281 -1.91 -35.70 4.56
C VAL A 281 -2.96 -34.79 5.21
N GLY A 282 -2.76 -34.45 6.49
CA GLY A 282 -3.73 -33.68 7.27
C GLY A 282 -4.02 -32.29 6.71
N GLN A 283 -3.01 -31.60 6.16
CA GLN A 283 -3.24 -30.29 5.56
C GLN A 283 -4.14 -30.37 4.31
N LEU A 284 -3.99 -31.42 3.48
CA LEU A 284 -4.73 -31.55 2.24
C LEU A 284 -6.19 -31.91 2.53
N TYR A 285 -6.40 -32.85 3.46
CA TYR A 285 -7.71 -33.17 4.00
C TYR A 285 -8.40 -31.92 4.57
N SER A 286 -7.72 -31.19 5.46
CA SER A 286 -8.30 -30.02 6.12
C SER A 286 -8.61 -28.88 5.14
N VAL A 287 -7.80 -28.71 4.08
CA VAL A 287 -8.06 -27.75 3.00
C VAL A 287 -9.32 -28.13 2.22
N ALA A 288 -9.54 -29.42 1.93
CA ALA A 288 -10.75 -29.89 1.26
C ALA A 288 -12.00 -29.60 2.10
N GLU A 289 -11.97 -29.97 3.40
CA GLU A 289 -13.08 -29.70 4.32
C GLU A 289 -13.35 -28.19 4.49
N ALA A 290 -12.31 -27.39 4.71
CA ALA A 290 -12.44 -25.95 4.87
C ALA A 290 -13.02 -25.29 3.60
N SER A 291 -12.59 -25.75 2.42
CA SER A 291 -13.14 -25.27 1.14
C SER A 291 -14.64 -25.58 1.04
N MET A 292 -15.07 -26.77 1.44
CA MET A 292 -16.48 -27.18 1.44
C MET A 292 -17.32 -26.35 2.43
N ASN A 293 -16.81 -26.14 3.63
CA ASN A 293 -17.48 -25.32 4.66
C ASN A 293 -17.65 -23.85 4.23
N GLU A 294 -16.81 -23.38 3.32
CA GLU A 294 -16.83 -22.01 2.79
C GLU A 294 -17.52 -21.88 1.42
N THR A 295 -18.11 -22.94 0.86
CA THR A 295 -18.67 -22.90 -0.50
C THR A 295 -20.20 -23.09 -0.54
N GLY A 296 -20.88 -22.19 -1.24
CA GLY A 296 -22.33 -22.19 -1.40
C GLY A 296 -22.89 -20.84 -1.85
N GLY A 297 -24.04 -20.85 -2.52
CA GLY A 297 -24.79 -19.65 -2.89
C GLY A 297 -24.07 -18.71 -3.85
N GLY A 298 -23.27 -19.26 -4.77
CA GLY A 298 -22.44 -18.51 -5.71
C GLY A 298 -21.09 -18.07 -5.16
N GLU A 299 -20.80 -18.30 -3.88
CA GLU A 299 -19.55 -17.91 -3.20
C GLU A 299 -18.71 -19.13 -2.78
N GLY A 300 -17.43 -18.90 -2.49
CA GLY A 300 -16.51 -19.94 -2.02
C GLY A 300 -15.42 -20.30 -3.03
N VAL A 301 -14.99 -21.57 -3.02
CA VAL A 301 -13.79 -22.04 -3.74
C VAL A 301 -14.18 -22.77 -5.02
N GLU A 302 -13.51 -22.43 -6.11
CA GLU A 302 -13.56 -23.17 -7.38
C GLU A 302 -12.15 -23.63 -7.75
N VAL A 303 -11.97 -24.93 -7.97
CA VAL A 303 -10.67 -25.49 -8.39
C VAL A 303 -10.65 -25.58 -9.91
N GLU A 304 -9.77 -24.81 -10.57
CA GLU A 304 -9.59 -24.81 -12.02
C GLU A 304 -8.56 -25.85 -12.48
N LYS A 305 -7.46 -26.00 -11.73
CA LYS A 305 -6.38 -26.93 -12.03
C LYS A 305 -5.86 -27.61 -10.78
N ASN A 306 -5.52 -28.89 -10.91
CA ASN A 306 -4.78 -29.68 -9.94
C ASN A 306 -3.92 -30.69 -10.70
N GLU A 307 -2.66 -30.36 -10.95
CA GLU A 307 -1.78 -31.16 -11.83
C GLU A 307 -0.33 -31.19 -11.30
N PRO A 308 0.44 -32.27 -11.56
CA PRO A 308 1.86 -32.30 -11.21
C PRO A 308 2.67 -31.31 -12.06
N TYR A 309 3.79 -30.83 -11.52
CA TYR A 309 4.80 -30.04 -12.24
C TYR A 309 6.21 -30.56 -11.96
N ASP A 310 7.16 -30.34 -12.86
CA ASP A 310 8.53 -30.88 -12.77
C ASP A 310 9.67 -29.87 -13.01
N ASN A 311 9.35 -28.62 -13.38
CA ASN A 311 10.36 -27.62 -13.76
C ASN A 311 10.04 -26.19 -13.26
N TYR A 312 9.62 -26.04 -12.00
CA TYR A 312 9.41 -24.72 -11.39
C TYR A 312 10.32 -24.55 -10.16
N PRO A 313 11.41 -23.76 -10.26
CA PRO A 313 12.37 -23.63 -9.17
C PRO A 313 11.80 -22.84 -8.00
N LEU A 314 11.77 -23.48 -6.83
CA LEU A 314 11.40 -22.90 -5.55
C LEU A 314 12.59 -22.91 -4.59
N LEU A 315 12.63 -21.92 -3.70
CA LEU A 315 13.68 -21.71 -2.69
C LEU A 315 15.09 -21.87 -3.28
N ASN A 316 15.45 -20.96 -4.20
CA ASN A 316 16.74 -20.93 -4.89
C ASN A 316 17.08 -22.25 -5.62
N GLY A 317 16.08 -22.91 -6.19
CA GLY A 317 16.24 -24.15 -6.96
C GLY A 317 16.32 -25.43 -6.13
N LYS A 318 16.14 -25.35 -4.81
CA LYS A 318 16.14 -26.53 -3.92
C LYS A 318 14.98 -27.49 -4.22
N PHE A 319 13.83 -26.97 -4.65
CA PHE A 319 12.66 -27.76 -5.00
C PHE A 319 12.23 -27.45 -6.44
N LEU A 320 12.10 -28.48 -7.27
CA LEU A 320 11.83 -28.32 -8.71
C LEU A 320 10.52 -28.97 -9.18
N LYS A 321 10.01 -29.95 -8.42
CA LYS A 321 8.84 -30.77 -8.76
C LYS A 321 7.84 -30.82 -7.61
N GLY A 322 6.56 -30.95 -7.92
CA GLY A 322 5.48 -30.97 -6.93
C GLY A 322 4.10 -31.00 -7.56
N GLN A 323 3.09 -30.54 -6.82
CA GLN A 323 1.73 -30.33 -7.31
C GLN A 323 1.46 -28.84 -7.52
N TYR A 324 0.90 -28.48 -8.68
CA TYR A 324 0.39 -27.16 -8.96
C TYR A 324 -1.14 -27.18 -8.83
N THR A 325 -1.68 -26.18 -8.12
CA THR A 325 -3.12 -25.94 -8.07
C THR A 325 -3.43 -24.51 -8.44
N ARG A 326 -4.57 -24.33 -9.11
CA ARG A 326 -5.13 -23.03 -9.43
C ARG A 326 -6.58 -23.00 -9.00
N LYS A 327 -6.93 -22.03 -8.15
CA LYS A 327 -8.26 -21.88 -7.57
C LYS A 327 -8.76 -20.46 -7.70
N ILE A 328 -10.07 -20.29 -7.78
CA ILE A 328 -10.76 -18.99 -7.74
C ILE A 328 -11.57 -18.94 -6.44
N TYR A 329 -11.34 -17.90 -5.66
CA TYR A 329 -12.16 -17.55 -4.50
C TYR A 329 -13.19 -16.49 -4.88
N HIS A 330 -14.46 -16.87 -4.80
CA HIS A 330 -15.63 -16.03 -5.03
C HIS A 330 -16.07 -15.41 -3.70
N LEU A 331 -15.60 -14.21 -3.38
CA LEU A 331 -15.67 -13.64 -2.02
C LEU A 331 -16.77 -12.56 -1.82
N ALA A 332 -17.83 -12.57 -2.65
CA ALA A 332 -18.78 -11.46 -2.77
C ALA A 332 -19.29 -10.89 -1.43
N SER A 333 -20.06 -11.64 -0.65
CA SER A 333 -20.55 -11.22 0.67
C SER A 333 -19.53 -11.43 1.79
N LYS A 334 -18.47 -12.20 1.54
CA LYS A 334 -17.43 -12.57 2.51
C LYS A 334 -16.30 -11.56 2.72
N VAL A 335 -16.20 -10.51 1.90
CA VAL A 335 -15.24 -9.41 2.15
C VAL A 335 -15.83 -8.27 3.01
N PRO A 336 -15.00 -7.54 3.77
CA PRO A 336 -15.44 -6.39 4.56
C PRO A 336 -16.18 -5.34 3.73
N THR A 337 -17.13 -4.63 4.34
CA THR A 337 -17.93 -3.58 3.69
C THR A 337 -17.08 -2.52 3.01
N LEU A 338 -15.93 -2.15 3.61
CA LEU A 338 -14.98 -1.22 3.01
C LEU A 338 -14.44 -1.70 1.65
N VAL A 339 -14.17 -3.00 1.51
CA VAL A 339 -13.66 -3.62 0.27
C VAL A 339 -14.77 -3.74 -0.77
N LYS A 340 -16.02 -4.03 -0.34
CA LYS A 340 -17.20 -4.02 -1.23
C LYS A 340 -17.50 -2.65 -1.83
N TRP A 341 -17.25 -1.58 -1.09
CA TRP A 341 -17.54 -0.22 -1.52
C TRP A 341 -16.60 0.27 -2.64
N ILE A 342 -15.38 -0.24 -2.68
CA ILE A 342 -14.35 0.22 -3.63
C ILE A 342 -14.24 -0.69 -4.86
N ALA A 343 -14.72 -1.93 -4.79
CA ALA A 343 -14.67 -2.89 -5.89
C ALA A 343 -16.04 -2.99 -6.61
N PRO A 344 -16.10 -2.86 -7.95
CA PRO A 344 -17.32 -3.11 -8.72
C PRO A 344 -17.90 -4.52 -8.47
N LYS A 345 -19.21 -4.71 -8.68
CA LYS A 345 -19.82 -6.05 -8.64
C LYS A 345 -19.09 -6.99 -9.61
N GLY A 346 -18.57 -8.11 -9.11
CA GLY A 346 -17.77 -9.08 -9.88
C GLY A 346 -16.24 -8.86 -9.83
N ALA A 347 -15.75 -7.77 -9.24
CA ALA A 347 -14.31 -7.48 -9.15
C ALA A 347 -13.60 -8.16 -7.95
N LEU A 348 -14.32 -8.96 -7.16
CA LEU A 348 -13.88 -9.54 -5.89
C LEU A 348 -13.42 -11.00 -5.99
N GLU A 349 -13.19 -11.50 -7.21
CA GLU A 349 -12.59 -12.81 -7.43
C GLU A 349 -11.09 -12.75 -7.13
N ILE A 350 -10.63 -13.64 -6.24
CA ILE A 350 -9.21 -13.79 -5.93
C ILE A 350 -8.72 -15.09 -6.57
N LEU A 351 -7.72 -14.98 -7.44
CA LEU A 351 -7.06 -16.11 -8.06
C LEU A 351 -5.93 -16.58 -7.16
N GLU A 352 -5.96 -17.83 -6.73
CA GLU A 352 -4.87 -18.51 -6.03
C GLU A 352 -4.14 -19.44 -6.99
N GLU A 353 -2.82 -19.32 -7.01
CA GLU A 353 -1.90 -20.28 -7.62
C GLU A 353 -0.95 -20.80 -6.55
N ALA A 354 -0.89 -22.12 -6.38
CA ALA A 354 -0.01 -22.76 -5.41
C ALA A 354 0.89 -23.81 -6.06
N TRP A 355 2.18 -23.75 -5.75
CA TRP A 355 3.19 -24.73 -6.09
C TRP A 355 3.62 -25.44 -4.81
N ASN A 356 3.11 -26.65 -4.61
CA ASN A 356 3.37 -27.49 -3.45
C ASN A 356 4.42 -28.56 -3.78
N ALA A 357 5.68 -28.27 -3.45
CA ALA A 357 6.79 -29.22 -3.46
C ALA A 357 7.14 -29.64 -2.04
N TYR A 358 6.16 -30.25 -1.35
CA TYR A 358 6.26 -30.62 0.05
C TYR A 358 7.62 -31.26 0.37
N PRO A 359 8.35 -30.78 1.40
CA PRO A 359 7.91 -29.94 2.52
C PRO A 359 7.89 -28.42 2.28
N TYR A 360 8.16 -27.94 1.06
CA TYR A 360 8.07 -26.52 0.73
C TYR A 360 6.83 -26.20 -0.13
N CYS A 361 6.15 -25.10 0.15
CA CYS A 361 5.03 -24.64 -0.65
C CYS A 361 5.10 -23.13 -0.87
N LYS A 362 4.78 -22.68 -2.08
CA LYS A 362 4.56 -21.27 -2.39
C LYS A 362 3.15 -21.10 -2.92
N THR A 363 2.37 -20.24 -2.28
CA THR A 363 1.01 -19.87 -2.69
C THR A 363 0.98 -18.38 -2.99
N VAL A 364 0.33 -17.98 -4.08
CA VAL A 364 0.17 -16.59 -4.51
C VAL A 364 -1.29 -16.34 -4.84
N LEU A 365 -1.93 -15.43 -4.09
CA LEU A 365 -3.25 -14.93 -4.33
C LEU A 365 -3.16 -13.58 -5.03
N THR A 366 -3.91 -13.39 -6.10
CA THR A 366 -3.94 -12.15 -6.91
C THR A 366 -5.37 -11.78 -7.28
N ASN A 367 -5.57 -10.55 -7.72
CA ASN A 367 -6.86 -10.10 -8.26
C ASN A 367 -6.65 -9.55 -9.68
N PRO A 368 -6.48 -10.45 -10.68
CA PRO A 368 -6.05 -10.05 -12.01
C PRO A 368 -7.09 -9.20 -12.75
N GLY A 369 -8.38 -9.39 -12.45
CA GLY A 369 -9.47 -8.67 -13.11
C GLY A 369 -9.55 -7.18 -12.77
N TYR A 370 -9.11 -6.77 -11.57
CA TYR A 370 -9.29 -5.39 -11.10
C TYR A 370 -7.99 -4.77 -10.58
N MET A 371 -7.43 -5.28 -9.49
CA MET A 371 -6.22 -4.74 -8.87
C MET A 371 -4.96 -5.05 -9.68
N LYS A 372 -4.96 -6.10 -10.49
CA LYS A 372 -3.79 -6.56 -11.27
C LYS A 372 -2.57 -6.70 -10.35
N LYS A 373 -1.46 -6.03 -10.69
CA LYS A 373 -0.22 -6.01 -9.90
C LYS A 373 -0.30 -5.20 -8.60
N ASN A 374 -1.40 -4.50 -8.34
CA ASN A 374 -1.57 -3.66 -7.15
C ASN A 374 -2.11 -4.46 -5.95
N PHE A 375 -2.37 -5.75 -6.10
CA PHE A 375 -2.72 -6.64 -5.00
C PHE A 375 -2.08 -8.00 -5.18
N PHE A 376 -1.38 -8.47 -4.15
CA PHE A 376 -1.12 -9.88 -3.99
C PHE A 376 -0.98 -10.27 -2.51
N ILE A 377 -1.28 -11.53 -2.22
CA ILE A 377 -0.88 -12.20 -0.97
C ILE A 377 0.00 -13.38 -1.38
N LYS A 378 1.19 -13.48 -0.83
CA LYS A 378 2.11 -14.59 -1.07
C LYS A 378 2.40 -15.27 0.25
N VAL A 379 2.15 -16.58 0.32
CA VAL A 379 2.47 -17.40 1.49
C VAL A 379 3.50 -18.44 1.06
N GLU A 380 4.72 -18.29 1.57
CA GLU A 380 5.79 -19.28 1.42
C GLU A 380 5.87 -20.08 2.71
N THR A 381 5.82 -21.40 2.63
CA THR A 381 5.84 -22.27 3.81
C THR A 381 6.92 -23.32 3.71
N TYR A 382 7.69 -23.49 4.78
CA TYR A 382 8.58 -24.63 4.99
C TYR A 382 8.15 -25.39 6.25
N HIS A 383 7.90 -26.69 6.12
CA HIS A 383 7.59 -27.59 7.22
C HIS A 383 8.86 -28.32 7.68
N LEU A 384 9.19 -28.24 8.97
CA LEU A 384 10.37 -28.87 9.56
C LEU A 384 10.00 -29.65 10.83
N ALA A 385 10.73 -30.73 11.10
CA ALA A 385 10.59 -31.54 12.32
C ALA A 385 11.32 -30.89 13.50
N ASP A 386 10.87 -29.72 13.92
CA ASP A 386 11.42 -28.96 15.05
C ASP A 386 10.33 -28.19 15.82
N ARG A 387 10.75 -27.47 16.86
CA ARG A 387 9.87 -26.66 17.74
C ARG A 387 9.82 -25.17 17.36
N GLY A 388 10.15 -24.81 16.12
CA GLY A 388 10.14 -23.42 15.69
C GLY A 388 11.44 -22.68 15.98
N GLU A 389 12.54 -23.41 16.16
CA GLU A 389 13.87 -22.90 16.53
C GLU A 389 14.73 -22.59 15.30
N SER A 390 14.43 -23.16 14.14
CA SER A 390 15.18 -22.91 12.92
C SER A 390 15.05 -21.45 12.47
N GLU A 391 16.20 -20.83 12.23
CA GLU A 391 16.30 -19.44 11.79
C GLU A 391 16.54 -19.34 10.28
N ASN A 392 15.97 -18.30 9.67
CA ASN A 392 16.08 -18.00 8.25
C ASN A 392 15.79 -19.18 7.28
N VAL A 393 14.81 -20.03 7.57
CA VAL A 393 14.51 -21.22 6.75
C VAL A 393 14.14 -20.88 5.29
N HIS A 394 13.70 -19.64 5.04
CA HIS A 394 13.36 -19.12 3.71
C HIS A 394 14.53 -18.44 2.98
N GLN A 395 15.74 -18.47 3.55
CA GLN A 395 16.95 -17.86 2.95
C GLN A 395 16.76 -16.37 2.57
N LEU A 396 16.11 -15.63 3.46
CA LEU A 396 15.95 -14.18 3.36
C LEU A 396 17.32 -13.49 3.42
N THR A 397 17.41 -12.32 2.79
CA THR A 397 18.61 -11.49 2.84
C THR A 397 18.84 -10.95 4.26
N LYS A 398 20.03 -10.42 4.54
CA LYS A 398 20.36 -9.86 5.86
C LYS A 398 19.42 -8.71 6.24
N GLU A 399 19.04 -7.90 5.25
CA GLU A 399 18.15 -6.74 5.41
C GLU A 399 16.74 -7.20 5.77
N GLN A 400 16.21 -8.20 5.07
CA GLN A 400 14.91 -8.80 5.37
C GLN A 400 14.88 -9.47 6.74
N LEU A 401 15.98 -10.13 7.14
CA LEU A 401 16.09 -10.75 8.45
C LEU A 401 16.11 -9.74 9.60
N ALA A 402 16.79 -8.61 9.44
CA ALA A 402 16.88 -7.57 10.46
C ALA A 402 15.53 -6.91 10.76
N GLN A 403 14.62 -6.95 9.79
CA GLN A 403 13.29 -6.33 9.85
C GLN A 403 12.19 -7.27 10.35
N ARG A 404 12.45 -8.58 10.47
CA ARG A 404 11.35 -9.51 10.74
C ARG A 404 10.96 -9.51 12.22
N LYS A 405 9.66 -9.49 12.48
CA LYS A 405 9.09 -9.89 13.76
C LYS A 405 8.41 -11.25 13.62
N VAL A 406 9.00 -12.28 14.23
CA VAL A 406 8.44 -13.63 14.23
C VAL A 406 7.21 -13.68 15.15
N VAL A 407 6.12 -14.22 14.61
CA VAL A 407 4.87 -14.46 15.36
C VAL A 407 4.73 -15.96 15.56
N HIS A 408 4.68 -16.41 16.80
CA HIS A 408 4.33 -17.79 17.11
C HIS A 408 2.81 -17.89 17.28
N ILE A 409 2.19 -18.90 16.66
CA ILE A 409 0.78 -19.23 16.85
C ILE A 409 0.71 -20.47 17.73
N ASP A 410 0.09 -20.34 18.90
CA ASP A 410 -0.18 -21.45 19.82
C ASP A 410 -1.63 -21.90 19.67
N ILE A 411 -1.87 -23.02 18.99
CA ILE A 411 -3.22 -23.48 18.68
C ILE A 411 -4.08 -23.81 19.91
N ALA A 412 -3.45 -24.00 21.08
CA ALA A 412 -4.15 -24.27 22.34
C ALA A 412 -4.36 -23.00 23.17
N ASN A 413 -3.32 -22.16 23.29
CA ASN A 413 -3.30 -21.06 24.26
C ASN A 413 -3.56 -19.67 23.65
N ASP A 414 -3.39 -19.47 22.33
CA ASP A 414 -3.68 -18.17 21.72
C ASP A 414 -5.19 -17.87 21.80
N PRO A 415 -5.57 -16.60 22.02
CA PRO A 415 -6.98 -16.22 22.08
C PRO A 415 -7.66 -16.42 20.71
N VAL A 416 -8.84 -17.03 20.75
CA VAL A 416 -9.72 -17.22 19.59
C VAL A 416 -10.90 -16.26 19.71
N LEU A 417 -11.34 -15.69 18.60
CA LEU A 417 -12.53 -14.84 18.59
C LEU A 417 -13.75 -15.66 19.00
N ALA A 418 -14.63 -15.07 19.82
CA ALA A 418 -15.84 -15.75 20.29
C ALA A 418 -16.74 -16.23 19.15
N SER A 419 -16.74 -15.53 18.00
CA SER A 419 -17.48 -15.92 16.80
C SER A 419 -16.93 -17.17 16.10
N ASP A 420 -15.66 -17.49 16.32
CA ASP A 420 -14.97 -18.61 15.65
C ASP A 420 -14.86 -19.83 16.57
N TYR A 421 -15.01 -19.62 17.88
CA TYR A 421 -14.86 -20.68 18.85
C TYR A 421 -15.92 -21.76 18.64
N LYS A 422 -15.46 -23.00 18.43
CA LYS A 422 -16.29 -24.20 18.44
C LYS A 422 -15.64 -25.21 19.36
N LYS A 423 -16.42 -25.77 20.28
CA LYS A 423 -15.96 -26.77 21.26
C LYS A 423 -15.31 -27.99 20.59
N LYS A 424 -15.82 -28.42 19.42
CA LYS A 424 -15.27 -29.56 18.65
C LYS A 424 -13.94 -29.26 17.94
N GLU A 425 -13.57 -27.99 17.81
CA GLU A 425 -12.31 -27.52 17.20
C GLU A 425 -11.42 -26.88 18.28
N ASP A 426 -11.53 -27.37 19.52
CA ASP A 426 -10.76 -26.91 20.66
C ASP A 426 -9.70 -27.93 21.10
N PRO A 427 -8.41 -27.69 20.77
CA PRO A 427 -7.33 -28.60 21.15
C PRO A 427 -7.18 -28.79 22.65
N THR A 428 -7.68 -27.86 23.46
CA THR A 428 -7.64 -27.97 24.94
C THR A 428 -8.69 -28.94 25.49
N GLN A 429 -9.65 -29.34 24.66
CA GLN A 429 -10.76 -30.23 25.01
C GLN A 429 -10.76 -31.52 24.18
N PHE A 430 -9.83 -31.67 23.23
CA PHE A 430 -9.77 -32.79 22.30
C PHE A 430 -8.66 -33.79 22.67
N THR A 431 -9.00 -35.07 22.67
CA THR A 431 -8.06 -36.18 22.78
C THR A 431 -8.30 -37.12 21.62
N SER A 432 -7.26 -37.38 20.83
CA SER A 432 -7.34 -38.31 19.70
C SER A 432 -7.42 -39.77 20.16
N LYS A 433 -7.92 -40.66 19.31
CA LYS A 433 -7.88 -42.12 19.53
C LYS A 433 -6.44 -42.63 19.71
N GLY A 434 -5.49 -41.97 19.06
CA GLY A 434 -4.05 -42.21 19.21
C GLY A 434 -3.41 -41.62 20.48
N GLY A 435 -4.19 -41.02 21.38
CA GLY A 435 -3.73 -40.51 22.67
C GLY A 435 -3.08 -39.12 22.65
N ARG A 436 -3.23 -38.34 21.56
CA ARG A 436 -2.70 -36.97 21.47
C ARG A 436 -3.72 -35.98 22.02
N GLY A 437 -3.27 -35.00 22.80
CA GLY A 437 -4.14 -34.03 23.47
C GLY A 437 -4.77 -34.58 24.76
N PRO A 438 -5.45 -33.74 25.55
CA PRO A 438 -5.69 -32.32 25.30
C PRO A 438 -4.42 -31.49 25.42
N LEU A 439 -4.32 -30.43 24.62
CA LEU A 439 -3.20 -29.51 24.62
C LEU A 439 -3.45 -28.40 25.65
N GLY A 440 -2.47 -28.09 26.49
CA GLY A 440 -2.59 -27.01 27.47
C GLY A 440 -1.25 -26.66 28.10
N GLY A 441 -1.18 -25.49 28.74
CA GLY A 441 0.06 -25.01 29.37
C GLY A 441 1.22 -24.97 28.37
N ASP A 442 2.37 -25.50 28.79
CA ASP A 442 3.62 -25.50 28.01
C ASP A 442 3.74 -26.67 27.01
N TRP A 443 2.63 -27.18 26.47
CA TRP A 443 2.59 -28.37 25.59
C TRP A 443 3.63 -28.33 24.45
N ARG A 444 3.89 -27.15 23.87
CA ARG A 444 4.88 -26.96 22.79
C ARG A 444 6.31 -27.36 23.16
N LYS A 445 6.65 -27.41 24.45
CA LYS A 445 8.00 -27.81 24.92
C LYS A 445 8.16 -29.33 25.05
N THR A 446 7.07 -30.05 25.30
CA THR A 446 7.11 -31.47 25.70
C THR A 446 6.50 -32.40 24.67
N VAL A 447 5.61 -31.90 23.80
CA VAL A 447 4.85 -32.77 22.90
C VAL A 447 5.74 -33.53 21.92
N GLN A 448 5.36 -34.79 21.65
CA GLN A 448 5.95 -35.64 20.63
C GLN A 448 4.84 -36.48 19.97
N PRO A 449 4.89 -36.73 18.65
CA PRO A 449 5.81 -36.10 17.68
C PRO A 449 5.58 -34.58 17.56
N VAL A 450 6.55 -33.86 16.98
CA VAL A 450 6.47 -32.41 16.79
C VAL A 450 7.00 -31.96 15.44
N MET A 451 6.32 -31.00 14.84
CA MET A 451 6.78 -30.26 13.66
C MET A 451 6.40 -28.77 13.79
N THR A 452 7.03 -27.92 12.99
CA THR A 452 6.66 -26.51 12.87
C THR A 452 6.50 -26.09 11.41
N ALA A 453 5.37 -25.45 11.10
CA ALA A 453 5.11 -24.80 9.83
C ALA A 453 5.62 -23.35 9.90
N TYR A 454 6.68 -23.07 9.16
CA TYR A 454 7.24 -21.73 9.02
C TYR A 454 6.56 -21.04 7.84
N LYS A 455 5.56 -20.20 8.10
CA LYS A 455 4.75 -19.51 7.08
C LYS A 455 5.22 -18.06 6.95
N LEU A 456 5.94 -17.75 5.87
CA LEU A 456 6.28 -16.39 5.49
C LEU A 456 5.17 -15.80 4.61
N VAL A 457 4.31 -14.99 5.22
CA VAL A 457 3.22 -14.27 4.53
C VAL A 457 3.77 -12.95 4.03
N THR A 458 3.45 -12.53 2.80
CA THR A 458 3.73 -11.23 2.18
C THR A 458 2.45 -10.68 1.58
N ILE A 459 1.99 -9.49 1.97
CA ILE A 459 0.78 -8.85 1.47
C ILE A 459 1.15 -7.50 0.85
N GLU A 460 0.76 -7.28 -0.39
CA GLU A 460 0.86 -5.98 -1.04
C GLU A 460 -0.54 -5.52 -1.45
N PHE A 461 -0.92 -4.29 -1.07
CA PHE A 461 -2.16 -3.67 -1.52
C PHE A 461 -1.93 -2.18 -1.83
N LYS A 462 -1.64 -1.87 -3.10
CA LYS A 462 -1.32 -0.53 -3.59
C LYS A 462 -2.59 0.23 -3.95
N TRP A 463 -3.20 0.86 -2.95
CA TRP A 463 -4.34 1.75 -3.11
C TRP A 463 -4.20 3.00 -2.24
N LEU A 464 -4.26 4.19 -2.87
CA LEU A 464 -4.08 5.47 -2.21
C LEU A 464 -5.07 5.66 -1.04
N GLY A 465 -4.54 5.83 0.17
CA GLY A 465 -5.33 6.05 1.38
C GLY A 465 -5.95 4.80 2.02
N LEU A 466 -5.82 3.62 1.41
CA LEU A 466 -6.34 2.35 1.94
C LEU A 466 -5.27 1.28 2.17
N GLN A 467 -4.08 1.44 1.60
CA GLN A 467 -2.94 0.52 1.71
C GLN A 467 -2.73 -0.02 3.13
N ASN A 468 -2.35 0.86 4.06
CA ASN A 468 -1.99 0.45 5.42
C ASN A 468 -3.12 -0.29 6.15
N LYS A 469 -4.37 0.16 5.93
CA LYS A 469 -5.54 -0.43 6.58
C LYS A 469 -5.83 -1.84 6.05
N VAL A 470 -5.73 -2.03 4.73
CA VAL A 470 -6.02 -3.31 4.09
C VAL A 470 -4.88 -4.31 4.27
N GLU A 471 -3.61 -3.89 4.19
CA GLU A 471 -2.46 -4.77 4.47
C GLU A 471 -2.46 -5.24 5.93
N LYS A 472 -2.78 -4.35 6.88
CA LYS A 472 -2.94 -4.72 8.29
C LYS A 472 -4.10 -5.70 8.49
N TYR A 473 -5.26 -5.40 7.92
CA TYR A 473 -6.43 -6.29 7.99
C TYR A 473 -6.12 -7.67 7.38
N GLY A 474 -5.50 -7.71 6.20
CA GLY A 474 -5.12 -8.97 5.55
C GLY A 474 -4.17 -9.79 6.43
N MET A 475 -3.21 -9.13 7.07
CA MET A 475 -2.27 -9.81 7.96
C MET A 475 -2.94 -10.38 9.23
N GLU A 476 -3.91 -9.66 9.78
CA GLU A 476 -4.73 -10.13 10.90
C GLU A 476 -5.65 -11.30 10.49
N ALA A 477 -6.20 -11.22 9.26
CA ALA A 477 -7.01 -12.29 8.67
C ALA A 477 -6.19 -13.57 8.43
N GLU A 478 -4.96 -13.47 7.92
CA GLU A 478 -4.04 -14.61 7.75
C GLU A 478 -3.69 -15.26 9.10
N ARG A 479 -3.39 -14.46 10.13
CA ARG A 479 -3.14 -14.98 11.48
C ARG A 479 -4.37 -15.74 12.01
N ARG A 480 -5.56 -15.17 11.86
CA ARG A 480 -6.82 -15.78 12.28
C ARG A 480 -7.08 -17.08 11.51
N LEU A 481 -6.88 -17.08 10.20
CA LEU A 481 -6.99 -18.26 9.33
C LEU A 481 -6.05 -19.38 9.80
N PHE A 482 -4.76 -19.08 9.99
CA PHE A 482 -3.81 -20.07 10.48
C PHE A 482 -4.18 -20.60 11.85
N THR A 483 -4.66 -19.75 12.76
CA THR A 483 -5.08 -20.19 14.10
C THR A 483 -6.23 -21.20 14.01
N ASN A 484 -7.30 -20.84 13.30
CA ASN A 484 -8.50 -21.69 13.21
C ASN A 484 -8.26 -22.96 12.38
N PHE A 485 -7.55 -22.84 11.24
CA PHE A 485 -7.23 -23.97 10.37
C PHE A 485 -6.45 -25.05 11.11
N HIS A 486 -5.39 -24.69 11.84
CA HIS A 486 -4.57 -25.69 12.52
C HIS A 486 -5.23 -26.27 13.78
N ARG A 487 -6.13 -25.52 14.42
CA ARG A 487 -7.00 -26.05 15.48
C ARG A 487 -7.94 -27.12 14.94
N GLN A 488 -8.62 -26.85 13.82
CA GLN A 488 -9.45 -27.84 13.15
C GLN A 488 -8.63 -29.06 12.73
N LEU A 489 -7.50 -28.85 12.04
CA LEU A 489 -6.61 -29.91 11.57
C LEU A 489 -6.21 -30.87 12.70
N PHE A 490 -5.84 -30.34 13.87
CA PHE A 490 -5.51 -31.18 15.02
C PHE A 490 -6.73 -31.92 15.59
N CYS A 491 -7.87 -31.24 15.72
CA CYS A 491 -9.08 -31.84 16.31
C CYS A 491 -9.78 -32.84 15.37
N SER A 492 -9.44 -32.86 14.08
CA SER A 492 -9.91 -33.86 13.11
C SER A 492 -8.88 -34.95 12.83
N ILE A 493 -7.80 -35.06 13.63
CA ILE A 493 -6.71 -36.01 13.35
C ILE A 493 -7.18 -37.45 13.18
N ASP A 494 -8.18 -37.89 13.95
CA ASP A 494 -8.72 -39.25 13.84
C ASP A 494 -9.46 -39.52 12.53
N ASP A 495 -9.81 -38.48 11.76
CA ASP A 495 -10.52 -38.58 10.49
C ASP A 495 -9.55 -38.70 9.30
N TRP A 496 -8.30 -38.27 9.46
CA TRP A 496 -7.33 -38.22 8.35
C TRP A 496 -6.00 -38.94 8.59
N ILE A 497 -5.66 -39.30 9.84
CA ILE A 497 -4.34 -39.85 10.16
C ILE A 497 -4.04 -41.20 9.49
N GLU A 498 -5.09 -41.97 9.15
CA GLU A 498 -4.97 -43.25 8.45
C GLU A 498 -5.07 -43.14 6.92
N LEU A 499 -5.33 -41.94 6.39
CA LEU A 499 -5.47 -41.74 4.94
C LEU A 499 -4.11 -41.79 4.24
N THR A 500 -4.08 -42.45 3.09
CA THR A 500 -2.91 -42.43 2.21
C THR A 500 -2.96 -41.20 1.28
N MET A 501 -1.84 -40.87 0.65
CA MET A 501 -1.82 -39.85 -0.41
C MET A 501 -2.74 -40.20 -1.59
N GLU A 502 -2.97 -41.49 -1.87
CA GLU A 502 -3.93 -41.91 -2.90
C GLU A 502 -5.37 -41.59 -2.50
N ASP A 503 -5.73 -41.83 -1.24
CA ASP A 503 -7.04 -41.48 -0.69
C ASP A 503 -7.27 -39.97 -0.73
N ILE A 504 -6.22 -39.18 -0.44
CA ILE A 504 -6.26 -37.72 -0.56
C ILE A 504 -6.50 -37.28 -2.00
N ARG A 505 -5.87 -37.90 -3.01
CA ARG A 505 -6.14 -37.56 -4.42
C ARG A 505 -7.58 -37.84 -4.81
N LYS A 506 -8.13 -38.98 -4.40
CA LYS A 506 -9.55 -39.31 -4.61
C LYS A 506 -10.47 -38.30 -3.93
N LEU A 507 -10.12 -37.89 -2.71
CA LEU A 507 -10.85 -36.86 -1.97
C LEU A 507 -10.80 -35.49 -2.67
N GLU A 508 -9.64 -35.07 -3.18
CA GLU A 508 -9.48 -33.81 -3.94
C GLU A 508 -10.35 -33.80 -5.20
N ASP A 509 -10.37 -34.91 -5.96
CA ASP A 509 -11.19 -35.05 -7.18
C ASP A 509 -12.69 -34.97 -6.86
N GLN A 510 -13.12 -35.69 -5.82
CA GLN A 510 -14.52 -35.64 -5.34
C GLN A 510 -14.88 -34.24 -4.84
N THR A 511 -14.00 -33.62 -4.05
CA THR A 511 -14.19 -32.27 -3.51
C THR A 511 -14.31 -31.24 -4.63
N GLN A 512 -13.52 -31.34 -5.70
CA GLN A 512 -13.63 -30.43 -6.84
C GLN A 512 -15.02 -30.50 -7.49
N ALA A 513 -15.56 -31.70 -7.68
CA ALA A 513 -16.90 -31.90 -8.22
C ALA A 513 -17.98 -31.34 -7.27
N ASP A 514 -17.85 -31.61 -5.97
CA ASP A 514 -18.81 -31.17 -4.96
C ASP A 514 -18.81 -29.66 -4.76
N LEU A 515 -17.63 -29.02 -4.73
CA LEU A 515 -17.50 -27.56 -4.65
C LEU A 515 -18.24 -26.87 -5.81
N LYS A 516 -18.08 -27.40 -7.03
CA LYS A 516 -18.76 -26.88 -8.21
C LYS A 516 -20.29 -26.99 -8.06
N GLN A 517 -20.80 -28.12 -7.59
CA GLN A 517 -22.24 -28.32 -7.36
C GLN A 517 -22.76 -27.42 -6.23
N GLN A 518 -22.08 -27.38 -5.09
CA GLN A 518 -22.48 -26.58 -3.95
C GLN A 518 -22.46 -25.09 -4.26
N ARG A 519 -21.48 -24.60 -5.02
CA ARG A 519 -21.44 -23.20 -5.45
C ARG A 519 -22.67 -22.82 -6.28
N LEU A 520 -23.16 -23.73 -7.14
CA LEU A 520 -24.32 -23.49 -8.00
C LEU A 520 -25.66 -23.62 -7.29
N THR A 521 -25.77 -24.52 -6.31
CA THR A 521 -27.08 -24.97 -5.78
C THR A 521 -27.25 -24.81 -4.26
N GLY A 522 -26.15 -24.62 -3.50
CA GLY A 522 -26.19 -24.51 -2.05
C GLY A 522 -26.51 -23.09 -1.56
N GLU A 523 -26.69 -22.93 -0.25
CA GLU A 523 -26.85 -21.63 0.41
C GLU A 523 -25.48 -21.02 0.80
N VAL A 524 -25.41 -19.69 0.91
CA VAL A 524 -24.20 -18.99 1.38
C VAL A 524 -23.92 -19.37 2.84
N ARG A 525 -22.69 -19.82 3.13
CA ARG A 525 -22.25 -20.29 4.46
C ARG A 525 -20.78 -19.97 4.72
N GLY A 526 -20.32 -20.24 5.94
CA GLY A 526 -18.92 -20.05 6.34
C GLY A 526 -18.67 -18.73 7.08
N THR A 527 -17.41 -18.32 7.13
CA THR A 527 -16.92 -17.26 8.03
C THR A 527 -17.37 -15.88 7.56
N LYS A 528 -17.98 -15.08 8.46
CA LYS A 528 -18.33 -13.68 8.17
C LYS A 528 -17.12 -12.75 8.37
N PRO A 529 -16.96 -11.72 7.52
CA PRO A 529 -15.94 -10.69 7.76
C PRO A 529 -16.22 -9.97 9.08
N VAL A 530 -15.15 -9.65 9.83
CA VAL A 530 -15.21 -8.91 11.11
C VAL A 530 -15.06 -7.42 10.87
#